data_AF-B4ZF50-F1
#
_entry.id   AF-B4ZF50-F1
#
_cell.length_a   1.000
_cell.length_b   1.000
_cell.length_c   1.000
_cell.angle_alpha   90.00
_cell.angle_beta   90.00
_cell.angle_gamma   90.00
#
_symmetry.space_group_name_H-M   'P 1'
#
loop_
_entity.id
_entity.type
_entity.pdbx_description
1 polymer ?
#
loop_
_entity_poly.entity_id
_entity_poly.type
_entity_poly.pdbx_seq_one_letter_code
_entity_poly.pdbx_strand_id
1 'polypeptide(L)' 'KSDDLYQYILDTSVYPREPESMKELREVTAKHPWNLMTTSADEGQFLNMLIKLIGAKKTMEIGVYTGYSL' A
#
# COMPACT_ATOMS: atom_id res chain seq x y z
N LYS A 1 20.08 -9.32 -2.99
CA LYS A 1 19.17 -8.14 -2.99
C LYS A 1 18.96 -7.81 -1.53
N SER A 2 19.32 -6.60 -1.08
CA SER A 2 19.37 -6.24 0.34
C SER A 2 18.10 -5.55 0.81
N ASP A 3 17.83 -5.62 2.10
CA ASP A 3 16.77 -4.83 2.75
C ASP A 3 17.02 -3.32 2.54
N ASP A 4 18.28 -2.90 2.46
CA ASP A 4 18.66 -1.51 2.13
C ASP A 4 18.09 -1.04 0.80
N LEU A 5 18.06 -1.91 -0.22
CA LEU A 5 17.51 -1.54 -1.53
C LEU A 5 15.99 -1.40 -1.47
N TYR A 6 15.32 -2.26 -0.71
CA TYR A 6 13.88 -2.16 -0.51
C TYR A 6 13.52 -0.89 0.27
N GLN A 7 14.24 -0.61 1.36
CA GLN A 7 14.06 0.61 2.14
C GLN A 7 14.34 1.87 1.34
N TYR A 8 15.36 1.86 0.49
CA TYR A 8 15.66 2.96 -0.42
C TYR A 8 14.47 3.30 -1.33
N ILE A 9 13.79 2.29 -1.90
CA ILE A 9 12.61 2.51 -2.74
C ILE A 9 11.49 3.15 -1.92
N LEU A 10 11.24 2.62 -0.72
CA LEU A 10 10.19 3.13 0.16
C LEU A 10 10.41 4.59 0.53
N ASP A 11 11.61 4.93 1.01
CA ASP A 11 11.93 6.27 1.50
C ASP A 11 12.00 7.31 0.38
N THR A 12 12.49 6.92 -0.80
CA THR A 12 12.70 7.88 -1.90
C THR A 12 11.50 8.05 -2.81
N SER A 13 10.72 6.99 -3.03
CA SER A 13 9.74 6.94 -4.11
C SER A 13 8.31 6.68 -3.63
N VAL A 14 8.14 6.05 -2.47
CA VAL A 14 6.82 5.61 -1.96
C VAL A 14 6.30 6.53 -0.88
N TYR A 15 6.92 6.55 0.31
CA TYR A 15 6.44 7.31 1.47
C TYR A 15 6.25 8.82 1.21
N PRO A 16 7.12 9.52 0.44
CA PRO A 16 6.90 10.93 0.13
C PRO A 16 5.64 11.22 -0.69
N ARG A 17 5.04 10.19 -1.29
CA ARG A 17 3.83 10.28 -2.13
C ARG A 17 2.66 9.45 -1.57
N GLU A 18 2.82 8.85 -0.40
CA GLU A 18 1.76 8.10 0.26
C GLU A 18 0.67 9.09 0.71
N PRO A 19 -0.62 8.87 0.36
CA PRO A 19 -1.70 9.70 0.88
C PRO A 19 -1.77 9.59 2.41
N GLU A 20 -2.01 10.71 3.10
CA GLU A 20 -2.07 10.72 4.58
C GLU A 20 -3.08 9.71 5.15
N SER A 21 -4.22 9.50 4.47
CA SER A 21 -5.21 8.48 4.88
C SER A 21 -4.65 7.06 4.83
N MET A 22 -3.78 6.75 3.87
CA MET A 22 -3.12 5.45 3.78
C MET A 22 -2.04 5.31 4.85
N LYS A 23 -1.25 6.35 5.08
CA LYS A 23 -0.28 6.37 6.17
C LYS A 23 -0.94 6.13 7.53
N GLU A 24 -2.04 6.81 7.81
CA GLU A 24 -2.85 6.60 9.03
C GLU A 24 -3.33 5.14 9.12
N LEU A 25 -3.90 4.61 8.03
CA LEU A 25 -4.39 3.24 7.99
C LEU A 25 -3.28 2.19 8.21
N ARG A 26 -2.07 2.44 7.68
CA ARG A 26 -0.90 1.60 7.88
C ARG A 26 -0.45 1.62 9.34
N GLU A 27 -0.42 2.79 9.97
CA GLU A 27 -0.07 2.93 11.40
C GLU A 27 -1.12 2.28 12.32
N VAL A 28 -2.41 2.35 11.97
CA VAL A 28 -3.48 1.63 12.67
C VAL A 28 -3.32 0.12 12.49
N THR A 29 -3.10 -0.33 11.26
CA THR A 29 -2.96 -1.75 10.93
C THR A 29 -1.73 -2.37 11.57
N ALA A 30 -0.62 -1.64 11.69
CA ALA A 30 0.61 -2.10 12.34
C ALA A 30 0.39 -2.58 13.78
N LYS A 31 -0.64 -2.07 14.48
CA LYS A 31 -0.99 -2.44 15.85
C LYS A 31 -1.88 -3.69 15.94
N HIS A 32 -2.42 -4.17 14.82
CA HIS A 32 -3.31 -5.34 14.80
C HIS A 32 -2.50 -6.65 14.84
N PRO A 33 -2.95 -7.72 15.53
CA PRO A 33 -2.23 -9.00 15.61
C PRO A 33 -1.94 -9.66 14.26
N TRP A 34 -2.74 -9.34 13.24
CA TRP A 34 -2.60 -9.84 11.88
C TRP A 34 -1.99 -8.82 10.90
N ASN A 35 -1.21 -7.86 11.40
CA ASN A 35 -0.60 -6.79 10.60
C ASN A 35 0.19 -7.28 9.38
N LEU A 36 0.78 -8.48 9.46
CA LEU A 36 1.54 -9.11 8.38
C LEU A 36 0.69 -9.41 7.13
N MET A 37 -0.64 -9.39 7.24
CA MET A 37 -1.55 -9.60 6.09
C MET A 37 -1.80 -8.33 5.27
N THR A 38 -1.34 -7.16 5.73
CA THR A 38 -1.60 -5.91 5.03
C THR A 38 -0.80 -5.82 3.73
N THR A 39 -1.38 -5.15 2.72
CA THR A 39 -0.67 -4.84 1.48
C THR A 39 0.47 -3.86 1.77
N SER A 40 1.64 -4.06 1.17
CA SER A 40 2.79 -3.18 1.39
C SER A 40 2.58 -1.80 0.75
N ALA A 41 3.29 -0.78 1.23
CA ALA A 41 3.11 0.59 0.74
C ALA A 41 3.47 0.76 -0.74
N ASP A 42 4.51 0.07 -1.20
CA ASP A 42 4.95 0.05 -2.59
C ASP A 42 3.95 -0.68 -3.50
N GLU A 43 3.37 -1.79 -3.05
CA GLU A 43 2.31 -2.48 -3.79
C GLU A 43 1.04 -1.63 -3.86
N GLY A 44 0.65 -0.96 -2.77
CA GLY A 44 -0.46 0.00 -2.76
C GLY A 44 -0.26 1.16 -3.74
N GLN A 45 0.96 1.71 -3.81
CA GLN A 45 1.30 2.73 -4.80
C GLN A 45 1.19 2.19 -6.24
N PHE A 46 1.66 0.97 -6.48
CA PHE A 46 1.57 0.33 -7.79
C PHE A 46 0.11 0.10 -8.22
N LEU A 47 -0.74 -0.44 -7.35
CA LEU A 47 -2.17 -0.64 -7.65
C LEU A 47 -2.88 0.69 -7.92
N ASN A 48 -2.57 1.73 -7.15
CA ASN A 48 -3.12 3.07 -7.37
C ASN A 48 -2.76 3.62 -8.77
N MET A 49 -1.51 3.45 -9.19
CA MET A 49 -1.08 3.80 -10.55
C MET A 49 -1.78 2.93 -11.60
N LEU A 50 -1.86 1.62 -11.39
CA LEU A 50 -2.45 0.67 -12.33
C LEU A 50 -3.91 0.99 -12.63
N ILE A 51 -4.73 1.25 -11.59
CA ILE A 51 -6.15 1.61 -11.75
C ILE A 51 -6.32 2.87 -12.61
N LYS A 52 -5.44 3.86 -12.44
CA LYS A 52 -5.42 5.09 -13.25
C LYS A 52 -5.04 4.80 -14.70
N LEU A 53 -4.00 3.99 -14.93
CA LEU A 53 -3.51 3.66 -16.27
C LEU A 53 -4.52 2.86 -17.09
N ILE A 54 -5.21 1.90 -16.48
CA ILE A 54 -6.19 1.06 -17.19
C ILE A 54 -7.58 1.71 -17.26
N GLY A 55 -7.79 2.85 -16.60
CA GLY A 55 -9.06 3.56 -16.57
C GLY A 55 -10.20 2.76 -15.93
N ALA A 56 -9.91 1.97 -14.89
CA ALA A 56 -10.90 1.12 -14.26
C ALA A 56 -12.01 1.96 -13.59
N LYS A 57 -13.27 1.52 -13.75
CA LYS A 57 -14.44 2.18 -13.12
C LYS A 57 -15.25 1.27 -12.21
N LYS A 58 -15.18 -0.05 -12.43
CA LYS A 58 -15.88 -1.07 -11.66
C LYS A 58 -14.88 -2.18 -11.35
N THR A 59 -14.40 -2.21 -10.12
CA THR A 59 -13.41 -3.16 -9.63
C THR A 59 -14.07 -4.12 -8.64
N MET A 60 -13.36 -5.19 -8.29
CA MET A 60 -13.71 -6.11 -7.23
C MET A 60 -12.44 -6.42 -6.46
N GLU A 61 -12.54 -6.41 -5.13
CA GLU A 61 -11.48 -6.86 -4.24
C GLU A 61 -11.99 -8.07 -3.44
N ILE A 62 -11.21 -9.13 -3.39
CA ILE A 62 -11.50 -10.34 -2.60
C ILE A 62 -10.38 -10.51 -1.59
N GLY A 63 -10.70 -10.34 -0.30
CA GLY A 63 -9.73 -10.30 0.79
C GLY A 63 -9.33 -8.86 1.13
N VAL A 64 -10.13 -8.20 1.96
CA VAL A 64 -9.98 -6.76 2.28
C VAL A 64 -9.09 -6.50 3.50
N TYR A 65 -9.12 -7.40 4.48
CA TYR A 65 -8.51 -7.19 5.80
C TYR A 65 -8.86 -5.81 6.40
N THR A 66 -7.89 -4.96 6.69
CA THR A 66 -8.09 -3.58 7.21
C THR A 66 -8.27 -2.55 6.10
N GLY A 67 -8.15 -2.94 4.82
CA GLY A 67 -8.52 -2.11 3.67
C GLY A 67 -7.40 -1.25 3.08
N TYR A 68 -6.12 -1.60 3.25
CA TYR A 68 -5.02 -0.79 2.67
C TYR A 68 -4.99 -0.85 1.14
N SER A 69 -5.45 -1.94 0.51
CA SER A 69 -5.57 -2.06 -0.95
C SER A 69 -6.88 -1.53 -1.53
N LEU A 70 -7.90 -1.34 -0.67
CA LEU A 70 -9.27 -1.00 -1.05
C LEU A 70 -9.45 0.50 -1.31
#